data_AF-A0A914DVV9-F1
#
_entry.id   AF-A0A914DVV9-F1
#
_cell.length_a   1.000
_cell.length_b   1.000
_cell.length_c   1.000
_cell.angle_alpha   90.00
_cell.angle_beta   90.00
_cell.angle_gamma   90.00
#
_symmetry.space_group_name_H-M   'P 1'
#
loop_
_entity.id
_entity.type
_entity.pdbx_description
1 polymer ?
#
loop_
_entity_poly.entity_id
_entity_poly.type
_entity_poly.pdbx_seq_one_letter_code
_entity_poly.pdbx_strand_id
1 'polypeptide(L)'
;MDKANNFYNKPIEWDFSSTISLDTIQRTKPKPFFIKNSIAKDLQCDLMYGNGSQEYIQNLILPNKNVSYAKTRVKYKDEKDLKTDCESIKKRSYFPIKPRTDFEAKFPLAFVRIVYTVTSKNLIGAHGLPPKLNWAKGYVESSLSREMVDFMLNDLNLTTLMQQIEAKSYGIDEIMLPTLQATDALDAPGSFTHACLDKGITISHITRFSVWYYKASCPTKYLRHLICIFGVEDLERLTKIPALFVNKLMPTFDFGALTCWYERLFNRTYLEDPTAEKLDKDFYLSLRHVRFQNEKLKSNGTFDPKKFNCTG
;
A
#
# COMPACT_ATOMS: atom_id res chain seq x y z
N MET A 1 -12.44 35.89 7.08
CA MET A 1 -13.00 34.71 7.76
C MET A 1 -14.43 34.54 7.23
N ASP A 2 -14.93 33.30 7.10
CA ASP A 2 -16.31 32.95 6.64
C ASP A 2 -16.60 32.57 5.18
N LYS A 3 -15.63 32.06 4.40
CA LYS A 3 -15.96 31.34 3.14
C LYS A 3 -15.30 29.97 2.94
N ALA A 4 -14.45 29.51 3.85
CA ALA A 4 -13.79 28.20 3.75
C ALA A 4 -14.48 27.07 4.55
N ASN A 5 -15.38 27.39 5.49
CA ASN A 5 -15.94 26.40 6.43
C ASN A 5 -17.13 25.57 5.90
N ASN A 6 -17.68 25.90 4.73
CA ASN A 6 -18.90 25.22 4.22
C ASN A 6 -18.66 24.01 3.32
N PHE A 7 -17.41 23.69 2.95
CA PHE A 7 -17.10 22.49 2.16
C PHE A 7 -16.72 21.26 3.00
N TYR A 8 -16.37 21.43 4.28
CA TYR A 8 -15.80 20.36 5.11
C TYR A 8 -16.83 19.61 5.98
N ASN A 9 -18.08 20.06 6.04
CA ASN A 9 -19.12 19.51 6.94
C ASN A 9 -20.19 18.65 6.24
N LYS A 10 -19.99 18.24 4.99
CA LYS A 10 -20.91 17.26 4.37
C LYS A 10 -20.41 15.84 4.64
N PRO A 11 -21.23 14.96 5.25
CA PRO A 11 -20.95 13.52 5.24
C PRO A 11 -20.78 13.10 3.79
N ILE A 12 -19.68 12.40 3.49
CA ILE A 12 -19.59 11.66 2.23
C ILE A 12 -20.58 10.51 2.38
N GLU A 13 -21.81 10.70 1.89
CA GLU A 13 -22.76 9.60 1.69
C GLU A 13 -22.19 8.73 0.57
N TRP A 14 -21.67 7.57 0.95
CA TRP A 14 -21.24 6.54 0.01
C TRP A 14 -22.48 5.84 -0.53
N ASP A 15 -23.05 6.39 -1.60
CA ASP A 15 -24.09 5.71 -2.35
C ASP A 15 -23.47 4.59 -3.20
N PHE A 16 -23.56 3.35 -2.71
CA PHE A 16 -23.22 2.13 -3.46
C PHE A 16 -24.45 1.50 -4.13
N SER A 17 -25.60 2.19 -4.19
CA SER A 17 -26.85 1.63 -4.71
C SER A 17 -26.99 1.67 -6.23
N SER A 18 -26.04 2.26 -6.96
CA SER A 18 -26.04 2.14 -8.41
C SER A 18 -25.58 0.73 -8.82
N THR A 19 -26.51 -0.21 -8.86
CA THR A 19 -26.43 -1.42 -9.67
C THR A 19 -26.28 -0.96 -11.12
N ILE A 20 -25.03 -0.88 -11.59
CA ILE A 20 -24.75 -0.62 -13.00
C ILE A 20 -25.29 -1.82 -13.78
N SER A 21 -26.32 -1.57 -14.60
CA SER A 21 -26.78 -2.53 -15.61
C SER A 21 -25.58 -2.95 -16.44
N LEU A 22 -25.30 -4.25 -16.43
CA LEU A 22 -24.19 -4.91 -17.13
C LEU A 22 -24.41 -5.02 -18.65
N ASP A 23 -25.34 -4.25 -19.21
CA ASP A 23 -25.70 -4.38 -20.61
C ASP A 23 -24.87 -3.42 -21.49
N THR A 24 -24.01 -4.05 -22.29
CA THR A 24 -23.49 -3.56 -23.57
C THR A 24 -22.22 -2.69 -23.54
N ILE A 25 -21.14 -3.20 -22.92
CA ILE A 25 -19.80 -2.95 -23.46
C ILE A 25 -19.42 -4.21 -24.25
N GLN A 26 -19.35 -4.11 -25.58
CA GLN A 26 -18.78 -5.17 -26.42
C GLN A 26 -17.37 -5.50 -25.90
N ARG A 27 -17.26 -6.62 -25.18
CA ARG A 27 -15.99 -7.15 -24.64
C ARG A 27 -15.14 -7.68 -25.79
N THR A 28 -14.50 -6.80 -26.55
CA THR A 28 -13.30 -7.21 -27.29
C THR A 28 -12.32 -7.77 -26.25
N LYS A 29 -11.89 -9.03 -26.41
CA LYS A 29 -10.91 -9.68 -25.50
C LYS A 29 -9.84 -8.66 -25.12
N PRO A 30 -9.74 -8.23 -23.84
CA PRO A 30 -8.79 -7.20 -23.48
C PRO A 30 -7.40 -7.73 -23.80
N LYS A 31 -6.64 -6.98 -24.62
CA LYS A 31 -5.22 -7.30 -24.84
C LYS A 31 -4.57 -7.39 -23.46
N PRO A 32 -3.80 -8.45 -23.14
CA PRO A 32 -3.22 -8.59 -21.83
C PRO A 32 -2.33 -7.37 -21.54
N PHE A 33 -2.57 -6.72 -20.40
CA PHE A 33 -1.78 -5.56 -19.95
C PHE A 33 -0.30 -5.95 -19.78
N PHE A 34 -0.09 -7.23 -19.48
CA PHE A 34 1.19 -7.80 -19.16
C PHE A 34 1.64 -8.72 -20.30
N ILE A 35 2.68 -8.29 -21.00
CA ILE A 35 3.42 -9.18 -21.90
C ILE A 35 4.43 -9.90 -21.01
N LYS A 36 4.19 -11.20 -20.77
CA LYS A 36 5.18 -12.04 -20.08
C LYS A 36 6.53 -11.89 -20.78
N ASN A 37 7.55 -11.54 -20.00
CA ASN A 37 8.92 -11.53 -20.49
C ASN A 37 9.24 -12.92 -21.08
N SER A 38 10.05 -12.97 -22.15
CA SER A 38 10.41 -14.22 -22.83
C SER A 38 11.01 -15.28 -21.89
N ILE A 39 11.70 -14.84 -20.83
CA ILE A 39 12.30 -15.72 -19.82
C ILE A 39 11.24 -16.41 -18.94
N ALA A 40 10.06 -15.81 -18.79
CA ALA A 40 8.96 -16.29 -17.96
C ALA A 40 7.72 -16.71 -18.78
N LYS A 41 7.84 -16.77 -20.12
CA LYS A 41 6.71 -17.02 -21.03
C LYS A 41 6.05 -18.38 -20.83
N ASP A 42 6.82 -19.38 -20.40
CA ASP A 42 6.36 -20.77 -20.22
C ASP A 42 5.68 -20.97 -18.85
N LEU A 43 5.64 -19.94 -17.99
CA LEU A 43 4.98 -20.04 -16.68
C LEU A 43 3.46 -20.08 -16.84
N GLN A 44 2.84 -21.10 -16.25
CA GLN A 44 1.40 -21.26 -16.14
C GLN A 44 0.95 -20.70 -14.79
N CYS A 45 0.76 -19.38 -14.73
CA CYS A 45 0.54 -18.70 -13.45
C CYS A 45 -0.78 -19.06 -12.76
N ASP A 46 -1.79 -19.48 -13.52
CA ASP A 46 -3.05 -19.96 -12.94
C ASP A 46 -2.84 -21.22 -12.08
N LEU A 47 -1.82 -22.04 -12.37
CA LEU A 47 -1.45 -23.21 -11.57
C LEU A 47 -0.67 -22.85 -10.28
N MET A 48 -0.35 -21.57 -10.05
CA MET A 48 0.29 -21.12 -8.81
C MET A 48 -0.69 -20.92 -7.66
N TYR A 49 -1.99 -21.06 -7.92
CA TYR A 49 -3.07 -20.76 -6.99
C TYR A 49 -4.01 -21.96 -6.81
N GLY A 50 -4.67 -22.04 -5.67
CA GLY A 50 -5.68 -23.07 -5.41
C GLY A 50 -5.15 -24.51 -5.31
N ASN A 51 -6.05 -25.48 -5.52
CA ASN A 51 -5.76 -26.91 -5.34
C ASN A 51 -4.78 -27.43 -6.41
N GLY A 52 -3.76 -28.18 -5.98
CA GLY A 52 -2.71 -28.72 -6.86
C GLY A 52 -1.53 -27.76 -7.12
N SER A 53 -1.62 -26.51 -6.67
CA SER A 53 -0.53 -25.52 -6.79
C SER A 53 0.79 -25.99 -6.17
N GLN A 54 0.72 -26.73 -5.07
CA GLN A 54 1.91 -27.25 -4.38
C GLN A 54 2.77 -28.13 -5.29
N GLU A 55 2.17 -28.99 -6.10
CA GLU A 55 2.91 -29.88 -7.01
C GLU A 55 3.59 -29.08 -8.13
N TYR A 56 2.85 -28.16 -8.75
CA TYR A 56 3.40 -27.29 -9.80
C TYR A 56 4.55 -26.44 -9.28
N ILE A 57 4.36 -25.79 -8.13
CA ILE A 57 5.38 -24.99 -7.45
C ILE A 57 6.59 -25.85 -7.09
N GLN A 58 6.39 -27.05 -6.52
CA GLN A 58 7.49 -27.96 -6.18
C GLN A 58 8.30 -28.36 -7.41
N ASN A 59 7.64 -28.69 -8.53
CA ASN A 59 8.30 -29.01 -9.79
C ASN A 59 9.07 -27.83 -10.40
N LEU A 60 8.63 -26.59 -10.14
CA LEU A 60 9.32 -25.38 -10.57
C LEU A 60 10.57 -25.08 -9.73
N ILE A 61 10.50 -25.29 -8.41
CA ILE A 61 11.57 -24.87 -7.50
C ILE A 61 12.62 -25.96 -7.27
N LEU A 62 12.25 -27.24 -7.39
CA LEU A 62 13.16 -28.37 -7.19
C LEU A 62 13.76 -28.84 -8.52
N PRO A 63 15.05 -29.23 -8.54
CA PRO A 63 15.62 -29.90 -9.70
C PRO A 63 15.03 -31.31 -9.82
N ASN A 64 14.08 -31.52 -10.74
CA ASN A 64 13.64 -32.84 -11.15
C ASN A 64 14.48 -33.33 -12.35
N LYS A 65 15.15 -34.49 -12.21
CA LYS A 65 16.00 -35.05 -13.27
C LYS A 65 15.21 -35.56 -14.49
N ASN A 66 13.90 -35.75 -14.39
CA ASN A 66 13.08 -36.45 -15.38
C ASN A 66 11.99 -35.59 -16.04
N VAL A 67 11.94 -34.28 -15.76
CA VAL A 67 10.91 -33.39 -16.31
C VAL A 67 11.60 -32.18 -16.95
N SER A 68 11.32 -31.92 -18.23
CA SER A 68 11.91 -30.82 -19.01
C SER A 68 11.62 -29.40 -18.47
N TYR A 69 10.67 -29.28 -17.53
CA TYR A 69 10.31 -28.04 -16.84
C TYR A 69 10.95 -27.86 -15.46
N ALA A 70 11.85 -28.75 -15.04
CA ALA A 70 12.67 -28.58 -13.85
C ALA A 70 13.75 -27.50 -14.05
N LYS A 71 13.31 -26.28 -14.35
CA LYS A 71 14.14 -25.10 -14.44
C LYS A 71 14.11 -24.47 -13.05
N THR A 72 15.27 -24.44 -12.40
CA THR A 72 15.53 -23.63 -11.20
C THR A 72 14.83 -22.27 -11.30
N ARG A 73 14.35 -21.71 -10.16
CA ARG A 73 13.63 -20.41 -10.08
C ARG A 73 13.97 -19.46 -11.22
N VAL A 74 12.94 -18.95 -11.90
CA VAL A 74 13.13 -17.97 -12.96
C VAL A 74 13.76 -16.72 -12.36
N LYS A 75 14.99 -16.38 -12.75
CA LYS A 75 15.71 -15.19 -12.28
C LYS A 75 15.81 -14.19 -13.42
N TYR A 76 15.54 -12.94 -13.10
CA TYR A 76 15.73 -11.82 -14.01
C TYR A 76 16.78 -10.89 -13.41
N LYS A 77 17.84 -10.64 -14.18
CA LYS A 77 18.85 -9.64 -13.84
C LYS A 77 18.53 -8.39 -14.64
N ASP A 78 18.46 -7.26 -13.96
CA ASP A 78 18.16 -5.98 -14.60
C ASP A 78 19.12 -5.72 -15.77
N GLU A 79 18.55 -5.31 -16.90
CA GLU A 79 19.30 -4.87 -18.06
C GLU A 79 20.07 -3.59 -17.68
N LYS A 80 21.41 -3.62 -17.82
CA LYS A 80 22.26 -2.46 -17.52
C LYS A 80 21.88 -1.23 -18.35
N ASP A 81 21.43 -1.45 -19.59
CA ASP A 81 21.09 -0.42 -20.57
C ASP A 81 19.61 -0.48 -20.95
N LEU A 82 18.73 -0.61 -19.95
CA LEU A 82 17.29 -0.63 -20.17
C LEU A 82 16.82 0.71 -20.76
N LYS A 83 16.48 0.73 -22.04
CA LYS A 83 15.97 1.94 -22.71
C LYS A 83 14.71 2.48 -22.02
N THR A 84 14.73 3.72 -21.55
CA THR A 84 13.62 4.36 -20.82
C THR A 84 12.80 5.35 -21.67
N ASP A 85 12.96 5.32 -22.99
CA ASP A 85 12.10 6.10 -23.89
C ASP A 85 10.65 5.59 -23.90
N CYS A 86 9.70 6.44 -24.28
CA CYS A 86 8.28 6.12 -24.24
C CYS A 86 7.90 4.89 -25.09
N GLU A 87 8.54 4.68 -26.23
CA GLU A 87 8.24 3.52 -27.09
C GLU A 87 8.72 2.24 -26.43
N SER A 88 9.94 2.24 -25.90
CA SER A 88 10.52 1.10 -25.17
C SER A 88 9.71 0.76 -23.92
N ILE A 89 9.24 1.76 -23.17
CA ILE A 89 8.36 1.55 -22.01
C ILE A 89 7.02 0.93 -22.44
N LYS A 90 6.37 1.49 -23.46
CA LYS A 90 5.08 0.98 -23.98
C LYS A 90 5.19 -0.41 -24.63
N LYS A 91 6.38 -0.81 -25.10
CA LYS A 91 6.65 -2.17 -25.60
C LYS A 91 6.75 -3.21 -24.48
N ARG A 92 7.15 -2.81 -23.27
CA ARG A 92 7.32 -3.72 -22.13
C ARG A 92 6.12 -3.76 -21.19
N SER A 93 5.24 -2.77 -21.26
CA SER A 93 4.04 -2.70 -20.42
C SER A 93 2.92 -2.00 -21.17
N TYR A 94 1.71 -2.52 -21.04
CA TYR A 94 0.53 -1.79 -21.43
C TYR A 94 0.23 -0.72 -20.37
N PHE A 95 -0.24 0.44 -20.80
CA PHE A 95 -0.71 1.49 -19.91
C PHE A 95 -2.12 1.86 -20.34
N PRO A 96 -3.15 1.66 -19.48
CA PRO A 96 -4.50 2.09 -19.80
C PRO A 96 -4.48 3.61 -19.98
N ILE A 97 -4.82 4.08 -21.18
CA ILE A 97 -4.91 5.51 -21.51
C ILE A 97 -6.30 6.10 -21.22
N LYS A 98 -7.27 5.23 -20.91
CA LYS A 98 -8.63 5.62 -20.56
C LYS A 98 -8.99 4.95 -19.22
N PRO A 99 -9.58 5.71 -18.28
CA PRO A 99 -10.12 5.13 -17.06
C PRO A 99 -11.28 4.20 -17.40
N ARG A 100 -11.48 3.15 -16.60
CA ARG A 100 -12.59 2.19 -16.76
C ARG A 100 -13.80 2.55 -15.93
N THR A 101 -13.61 3.37 -14.90
CA THR A 101 -14.68 3.84 -14.02
C THR A 101 -14.52 5.34 -13.80
N ASP A 102 -15.61 6.02 -13.45
CA ASP A 102 -15.57 7.42 -13.05
C ASP A 102 -14.68 7.62 -11.81
N PHE A 103 -14.62 6.62 -10.93
CA PHE A 103 -13.74 6.65 -9.77
C PHE A 103 -12.27 6.64 -10.18
N GLU A 104 -11.86 5.74 -11.08
CA GLU A 104 -10.50 5.70 -11.63
C GLU A 104 -10.17 7.00 -12.40
N ALA A 105 -11.15 7.60 -13.08
CA ALA A 105 -10.99 8.89 -13.75
C ALA A 105 -10.73 10.04 -12.77
N LYS A 106 -11.40 10.01 -11.61
CA LYS A 106 -11.27 11.02 -10.54
C LYS A 106 -10.00 10.83 -9.70
N PHE A 107 -9.52 9.60 -9.57
CA PHE A 107 -8.38 9.23 -8.73
C PHE A 107 -7.36 8.35 -9.49
N PRO A 108 -6.73 8.86 -10.57
CA PRO A 108 -5.75 8.08 -11.31
C PRO A 108 -4.52 7.80 -10.43
N LEU A 109 -4.11 6.53 -10.34
CA LEU A 109 -2.88 6.14 -9.64
C LEU A 109 -1.67 6.46 -10.53
N ALA A 110 -1.07 7.64 -10.34
CA ALA A 110 0.29 7.95 -10.81
C ALA A 110 0.99 8.89 -9.80
N PHE A 111 2.20 8.54 -9.37
CA PHE A 111 3.13 9.41 -8.62
C PHE A 111 4.20 9.88 -9.63
N VAL A 112 4.71 11.12 -9.65
CA VAL A 112 5.53 11.82 -8.63
C VAL A 112 5.58 13.32 -8.97
N ARG A 113 5.61 14.19 -7.97
CA ARG A 113 6.22 15.54 -8.10
C ARG A 113 6.95 15.90 -6.80
N ILE A 114 8.27 16.08 -6.90
CA ILE A 114 9.07 16.74 -5.85
C ILE A 114 8.96 18.24 -6.14
N VAL A 115 8.29 18.97 -5.27
CA VAL A 115 8.26 20.43 -5.28
C VAL A 115 8.81 20.90 -3.95
N TYR A 116 9.92 21.62 -4.00
CA TYR A 116 10.36 22.44 -2.88
C TYR A 116 9.87 23.86 -3.15
N THR A 117 8.88 24.29 -2.39
CA THR A 117 8.61 25.73 -2.20
C THR A 117 8.31 25.91 -0.73
N VAL A 118 9.22 26.62 -0.05
CA VAL A 118 9.10 26.92 1.39
C VAL A 118 8.13 28.08 1.54
N THR A 119 6.87 27.75 1.77
CA THR A 119 5.87 28.65 2.37
C THR A 119 5.21 27.93 3.54
N SER A 120 6.02 27.38 4.45
CA SER A 120 5.52 26.75 5.67
C SER A 120 5.05 27.81 6.66
N LYS A 121 3.95 27.53 7.35
CA LYS A 121 3.47 28.33 8.48
C LYS A 121 3.94 27.71 9.80
N ASN A 122 4.06 28.53 10.82
CA ASN A 122 4.20 28.03 12.19
C ASN A 122 2.80 27.77 12.72
N LEU A 123 2.42 26.50 12.88
CA LEU A 123 1.23 26.17 13.65
C LEU A 123 1.51 26.55 15.11
N ILE A 124 0.74 27.52 15.61
CA ILE A 124 0.88 28.02 16.98
C ILE A 124 -0.18 27.34 17.84
N GLY A 125 0.26 26.57 18.82
CA GLY A 125 -0.59 25.94 19.82
C GLY A 125 -0.99 26.91 20.94
N ALA A 126 -1.48 26.35 22.05
CA ALA A 126 -1.86 27.14 23.22
C ALA A 126 -0.69 28.00 23.72
N HIS A 127 -1.00 29.24 24.13
CA HIS A 127 -0.04 30.21 24.67
C HIS A 127 1.04 30.73 23.71
N GLY A 128 0.84 30.62 22.39
CA GLY A 128 1.80 31.18 21.44
C GLY A 128 2.98 30.27 21.12
N LEU A 129 2.99 29.03 21.63
CA LEU A 129 4.08 28.07 21.49
C LEU A 129 3.76 26.98 20.45
N PRO A 130 4.75 26.39 19.78
CA PRO A 130 4.53 25.22 18.94
C PRO A 130 3.90 24.06 19.73
N PRO A 131 2.99 23.28 19.13
CA PRO A 131 2.45 22.10 19.78
C PRO A 131 3.55 21.14 20.23
N LYS A 132 3.38 20.57 21.43
CA LYS A 132 4.26 19.51 21.91
C LYS A 132 4.00 18.24 21.10
N LEU A 133 5.04 17.71 20.48
CA LEU A 133 4.98 16.44 19.75
C LEU A 133 5.08 15.24 20.69
N ASN A 134 4.30 14.21 20.39
CA ASN A 134 4.38 12.91 21.06
C ASN A 134 5.06 11.92 20.11
N TRP A 135 6.30 11.56 20.43
CA TRP A 135 7.10 10.66 19.60
C TRP A 135 6.41 9.30 19.43
N ALA A 136 6.36 8.82 18.20
CA ALA A 136 5.87 7.51 17.85
C ALA A 136 6.84 6.82 16.89
N LYS A 137 6.86 5.49 16.94
CA LYS A 137 7.62 4.63 16.03
C LYS A 137 6.66 3.88 15.12
N GLY A 138 7.03 3.74 13.85
CA GLY A 138 6.28 2.97 12.86
C GLY A 138 7.18 2.45 11.75
N TYR A 139 6.61 2.29 10.56
CA TYR A 139 7.35 1.93 9.35
C TYR A 139 7.49 3.15 8.43
N VAL A 140 8.49 3.10 7.56
CA VAL A 140 8.74 4.14 6.55
C VAL A 140 7.60 4.18 5.52
N GLU A 141 7.07 3.01 5.15
CA GLU A 141 6.00 2.87 4.17
C GLU A 141 4.66 3.31 4.77
N SER A 142 4.16 4.46 4.31
CA SER A 142 2.95 5.10 4.83
C SER A 142 1.91 5.32 3.73
N SER A 143 0.63 5.23 4.11
CA SER A 143 -0.49 5.69 3.29
C SER A 143 -1.01 6.98 3.91
N LEU A 144 -1.02 8.08 3.14
CA LEU A 144 -1.41 9.40 3.60
C LEU A 144 -2.56 9.92 2.74
N SER A 145 -3.54 10.57 3.36
CA SER A 145 -4.54 11.32 2.59
C SER A 145 -3.92 12.57 1.97
N ARG A 146 -4.56 13.11 0.93
CA ARG A 146 -4.09 14.35 0.29
C ARG A 146 -4.07 15.51 1.28
N GLU A 147 -5.07 15.57 2.15
CA GLU A 147 -5.21 16.59 3.19
C GLU A 147 -4.07 16.52 4.20
N MET A 148 -3.63 15.32 4.59
CA MET A 148 -2.47 15.16 5.46
C MET A 148 -1.19 15.66 4.78
N VAL A 149 -1.01 15.35 3.49
CA VAL A 149 0.14 15.85 2.72
C VAL A 149 0.11 17.38 2.62
N ASP A 150 -1.04 17.96 2.31
CA ASP A 150 -1.20 19.41 2.22
C ASP A 150 -0.94 20.10 3.57
N PHE A 151 -1.44 19.53 4.68
CA PHE A 151 -1.18 20.00 6.04
C PHE A 151 0.32 19.98 6.36
N MET A 152 0.99 18.86 6.08
CA MET A 152 2.44 18.72 6.31
C MET A 152 3.27 19.74 5.54
N LEU A 153 2.88 20.04 4.29
CA LEU A 153 3.68 20.90 3.42
C LEU A 153 3.38 22.41 3.61
N ASN A 154 2.12 22.76 3.92
CA ASN A 154 1.68 24.15 3.90
C ASN A 154 1.40 24.74 5.29
N ASP A 155 1.07 23.89 6.28
CA ASP A 155 0.65 24.36 7.60
C ASP A 155 1.69 24.08 8.69
N LEU A 156 2.64 23.17 8.44
CA LEU A 156 3.72 22.84 9.38
C LEU A 156 5.08 23.40 8.92
N ASN A 157 5.81 23.98 9.87
CA ASN A 157 7.24 24.22 9.76
C ASN A 157 8.01 23.07 10.42
N LEU A 158 8.47 22.11 9.60
CA LEU A 158 9.13 20.90 10.07
C LEU A 158 10.65 21.05 10.25
N THR A 159 11.25 22.22 9.99
CA THR A 159 12.72 22.40 9.98
C THR A 159 13.37 21.96 11.29
N THR A 160 12.86 22.42 12.43
CA THR A 160 13.41 22.05 13.74
C THR A 160 13.24 20.56 14.03
N LEU A 161 12.09 19.97 13.67
CA LEU A 161 11.85 18.55 13.84
C LEU A 161 12.83 17.72 13.00
N MET A 162 13.02 18.07 11.73
CA MET A 162 13.95 17.38 10.83
C MET A 162 15.38 17.47 11.36
N GLN A 163 15.85 18.65 11.78
CA GLN A 163 17.18 18.81 12.39
C GLN A 163 17.36 17.94 13.64
N GLN A 164 16.34 17.84 14.49
CA GLN A 164 16.39 17.01 15.70
C GLN A 164 16.43 15.50 15.38
N ILE A 165 15.70 15.06 14.36
CA ILE A 165 15.66 13.68 13.89
C ILE A 165 16.97 13.30 13.19
N GLU A 166 17.48 14.16 12.31
CA GLU A 166 18.73 13.97 11.56
C GLU A 166 19.97 13.94 12.46
N ALA A 167 19.90 14.56 13.64
CA ALA A 167 20.95 14.46 14.66
C ALA A 167 21.05 13.05 15.30
N LYS A 168 20.15 12.12 14.96
CA LYS A 168 20.17 10.72 15.44
C LYS A 168 20.78 9.80 14.38
N SER A 169 21.33 8.67 14.83
CA SER A 169 22.13 7.78 13.97
C SER A 169 21.37 6.55 13.43
N TYR A 170 20.16 6.26 13.90
CA TYR A 170 19.49 4.99 13.60
C TYR A 170 17.96 5.14 13.52
N GLY A 171 17.36 4.54 12.48
CA GLY A 171 15.91 4.39 12.31
C GLY A 171 15.15 5.72 12.21
N ILE A 172 15.80 6.77 11.71
CA ILE A 172 15.26 8.14 11.72
C ILE A 172 14.06 8.32 10.79
N ASP A 173 14.00 7.52 9.73
CA ASP A 173 12.92 7.42 8.75
C ASP A 173 11.67 6.72 9.30
N GLU A 174 11.77 6.02 10.44
CA GLU A 174 10.67 5.30 11.11
C GLU A 174 9.94 6.13 12.18
N ILE A 175 10.26 7.43 12.32
CA ILE A 175 9.80 8.25 13.46
C ILE A 175 8.95 9.45 13.03
N MET A 176 9.34 10.17 11.97
CA MET A 176 8.68 11.44 11.60
C MET A 176 7.19 11.26 11.29
N LEU A 177 6.86 10.41 10.30
CA LEU A 177 5.47 10.22 9.86
C LEU A 177 4.56 9.67 10.97
N PRO A 178 4.96 8.63 11.74
CA PRO A 178 4.16 8.16 12.87
C PRO A 178 3.96 9.24 13.94
N THR A 179 4.98 10.04 14.23
CA THR A 179 4.90 11.12 15.22
C THR A 179 3.88 12.18 14.80
N LEU A 180 3.92 12.61 13.53
CA LEU A 180 2.95 13.57 13.00
C LEU A 180 1.52 13.00 12.96
N GLN A 181 1.37 11.71 12.67
CA GLN A 181 0.06 11.06 12.63
C GLN A 181 -0.52 10.75 14.01
N ALA A 182 0.28 10.59 15.06
CA ALA A 182 -0.21 10.22 16.39
C ALA A 182 -0.35 11.41 17.34
N THR A 183 0.29 12.54 17.07
CA THR A 183 0.28 13.70 17.99
C THR A 183 -1.10 14.37 17.98
N ASP A 184 -1.88 14.15 19.04
CA ASP A 184 -3.22 14.73 19.20
C ASP A 184 -3.23 16.27 19.10
N ALA A 185 -2.19 16.93 19.61
CA ALA A 185 -2.10 18.40 19.61
C ALA A 185 -1.95 19.04 18.22
N LEU A 186 -1.59 18.26 17.20
CA LEU A 186 -1.55 18.75 15.81
C LEU A 186 -2.94 18.75 15.16
N ASP A 187 -3.87 17.95 15.69
CA ASP A 187 -5.19 17.69 15.10
C ASP A 187 -5.14 17.37 13.59
N ALA A 188 -4.07 16.68 13.16
CA ALA A 188 -3.76 16.54 11.75
C ALA A 188 -4.86 15.77 10.97
N PRO A 189 -5.11 16.09 9.69
CA PRO A 189 -6.10 15.37 8.89
C PRO A 189 -5.80 13.88 8.78
N GLY A 190 -6.80 13.03 9.05
CA GLY A 190 -6.66 11.57 9.00
C GLY A 190 -5.72 10.97 10.06
N SER A 191 -5.37 11.73 11.09
CA SER A 191 -4.51 11.30 12.19
C SER A 191 -5.11 10.17 13.03
N PHE A 192 -4.34 9.67 13.99
CA PHE A 192 -4.81 8.82 15.06
C PHE A 192 -4.35 9.41 16.40
N THR A 193 -4.66 8.73 17.51
CA THR A 193 -4.32 9.23 18.85
C THR A 193 -3.13 8.52 19.47
N HIS A 194 -2.26 9.31 20.09
CA HIS A 194 -1.16 8.81 20.91
C HIS A 194 -1.67 8.13 22.18
N ALA A 195 -2.87 8.48 22.67
CA ALA A 195 -3.46 7.88 23.86
C ALA A 195 -3.62 6.34 23.78
N CYS A 196 -3.75 5.77 22.58
CA CYS A 196 -3.72 4.31 22.40
C CYS A 196 -2.31 3.74 22.43
N LEU A 197 -1.32 4.48 21.92
CA LEU A 197 0.09 4.07 21.94
C LEU A 197 0.64 4.08 23.38
N ASP A 198 0.26 5.07 24.19
CA ASP A 198 0.59 5.14 25.63
C ASP A 198 0.05 3.93 26.42
N LYS A 199 -1.03 3.31 25.95
CA LYS A 199 -1.59 2.06 26.51
C LYS A 199 -0.89 0.81 26.00
N GLY A 200 0.19 0.94 25.22
CA GLY A 200 0.93 -0.16 24.61
C GLY A 200 0.19 -0.84 23.44
N ILE A 201 -0.88 -0.24 22.92
CA ILE A 201 -1.66 -0.85 21.83
C ILE A 201 -0.92 -0.67 20.51
N THR A 202 -0.57 -1.79 19.89
CA THR A 202 -0.03 -1.79 18.52
C THR A 202 -1.15 -1.60 17.51
N ILE A 203 -0.95 -0.67 16.57
CA ILE A 203 -1.93 -0.37 15.52
C ILE A 203 -1.59 -1.16 14.26
N SER A 204 -2.58 -1.87 13.72
CA SER A 204 -2.43 -2.60 12.47
C SER A 204 -2.27 -1.64 11.29
N HIS A 205 -1.31 -1.92 10.41
CA HIS A 205 -1.06 -1.15 9.19
C HIS A 205 -1.47 -1.96 7.96
N ILE A 206 -2.09 -1.30 6.98
CA ILE A 206 -2.47 -1.92 5.70
C ILE A 206 -1.52 -1.59 4.56
N THR A 207 -0.63 -0.60 4.72
CA THR A 207 0.22 -0.13 3.60
C THR A 207 1.07 -1.26 3.04
N ARG A 208 1.77 -2.02 3.90
CA ARG A 208 2.77 -2.98 3.43
C ARG A 208 2.91 -4.18 4.35
N PHE A 209 2.75 -5.36 3.76
CA PHE A 209 3.04 -6.64 4.40
C PHE A 209 4.51 -7.04 4.22
N SER A 210 5.16 -7.43 5.32
CA SER A 210 6.50 -8.01 5.33
C SER A 210 6.59 -9.09 6.38
N VAL A 211 7.40 -10.11 6.11
CA VAL A 211 7.66 -11.20 7.05
C VAL A 211 9.08 -11.06 7.59
N TRP A 212 9.19 -10.78 8.88
CA TRP A 212 10.46 -10.84 9.62
C TRP A 212 10.74 -12.28 10.04
N TYR A 213 12.01 -12.71 10.00
CA TYR A 213 12.38 -14.10 10.30
C TYR A 213 11.95 -14.59 11.70
N TYR A 214 11.87 -13.67 12.67
CA TYR A 214 11.46 -13.97 14.05
C TYR A 214 9.94 -13.90 14.26
N LYS A 215 9.15 -13.46 13.27
CA LYS A 215 7.69 -13.34 13.40
C LYS A 215 6.94 -14.49 12.74
N ALA A 216 7.44 -15.02 11.63
CA ALA A 216 6.82 -16.12 10.92
C ALA A 216 7.81 -16.84 10.02
N SER A 217 7.45 -18.06 9.60
CA SER A 217 8.22 -18.83 8.63
C SER A 217 8.27 -18.13 7.27
N CYS A 218 9.46 -18.15 6.66
CA CYS A 218 9.71 -17.71 5.29
C CYS A 218 9.78 -18.96 4.39
N PRO A 219 8.77 -19.25 3.55
CA PRO A 219 8.72 -20.46 2.75
C PRO A 219 9.94 -20.65 1.85
N THR A 220 10.44 -19.55 1.28
CA THR A 220 11.63 -19.52 0.43
C THR A 220 12.94 -19.74 1.20
N LYS A 221 12.91 -19.58 2.53
CA LYS A 221 14.07 -19.57 3.44
C LYS A 221 15.11 -18.50 3.11
N TYR A 222 14.81 -17.58 2.20
CA TYR A 222 15.75 -16.56 1.75
C TYR A 222 15.45 -15.23 2.42
N LEU A 223 16.45 -14.71 3.13
CA LEU A 223 16.33 -13.50 3.95
C LEU A 223 17.28 -12.42 3.42
N ARG A 224 16.82 -11.17 3.43
CA ARG A 224 17.65 -9.98 3.20
C ARG A 224 17.40 -8.96 4.30
N HIS A 225 18.42 -8.73 5.12
CA HIS A 225 18.31 -7.90 6.34
C HIS A 225 17.17 -8.38 7.23
N LEU A 226 17.12 -9.69 7.50
CA LEU A 226 16.13 -10.31 8.42
C LEU A 226 14.67 -10.33 7.91
N ILE A 227 14.42 -9.81 6.69
CA ILE A 227 13.13 -9.85 5.99
C ILE A 227 13.11 -10.97 4.95
N CYS A 228 12.02 -11.72 4.91
CA CYS A 228 11.74 -12.73 3.89
C CYS A 228 11.67 -12.12 2.48
N ILE A 229 12.36 -12.73 1.54
CA ILE A 229 12.13 -12.49 0.11
C ILE A 229 11.08 -13.48 -0.37
N PHE A 230 9.96 -12.96 -0.83
CA PHE A 230 8.85 -13.75 -1.34
C PHE A 230 9.21 -14.41 -2.68
N GLY A 231 8.71 -15.63 -2.88
CA GLY A 231 8.85 -16.42 -4.10
C GLY A 231 7.50 -16.96 -4.58
N VAL A 232 7.53 -17.86 -5.57
CA VAL A 232 6.31 -18.49 -6.08
C VAL A 232 5.51 -19.24 -5.00
N GLU A 233 6.19 -19.75 -3.98
CA GLU A 233 5.60 -20.45 -2.82
C GLU A 233 4.74 -19.55 -1.94
N ASP A 234 4.91 -18.23 -2.03
CA ASP A 234 4.17 -17.25 -1.23
C ASP A 234 2.88 -16.80 -1.89
N LEU A 235 2.71 -16.99 -3.21
CA LEU A 235 1.69 -16.32 -4.01
C LEU A 235 0.26 -16.57 -3.51
N GLU A 236 -0.07 -17.80 -3.14
CA GLU A 236 -1.37 -18.17 -2.56
C GLU A 236 -1.62 -17.46 -1.22
N ARG A 237 -0.58 -17.31 -0.38
CA ARG A 237 -0.72 -16.54 0.86
C ARG A 237 -0.95 -15.06 0.58
N LEU A 238 -0.29 -14.51 -0.45
CA LEU A 238 -0.41 -13.10 -0.80
C LEU A 238 -1.82 -12.74 -1.30
N THR A 239 -2.65 -13.69 -1.73
CA THR A 239 -4.03 -13.39 -2.12
C THR A 239 -4.94 -13.03 -0.96
N LYS A 240 -4.59 -13.48 0.26
CA LYS A 240 -5.43 -13.43 1.48
C LYS A 240 -5.06 -12.33 2.44
N ILE A 241 -3.93 -11.66 2.23
CA ILE A 241 -3.48 -10.60 3.13
C ILE A 241 -4.26 -9.29 2.85
N PRO A 242 -4.60 -8.52 3.89
CA PRO A 242 -5.31 -7.26 3.73
C PRO A 242 -4.38 -6.07 3.43
N ALA A 243 -3.12 -6.34 3.08
CA ALA A 243 -2.16 -5.27 2.80
C ALA A 243 -2.23 -4.83 1.33
N LEU A 244 -2.01 -3.54 1.10
CA LEU A 244 -2.01 -2.94 -0.23
C LEU A 244 -0.75 -3.31 -1.03
N PHE A 245 0.38 -3.41 -0.34
CA PHE A 245 1.67 -3.75 -0.92
C PHE A 245 2.37 -4.87 -0.13
N VAL A 246 3.36 -5.50 -0.76
CA VAL A 246 4.18 -6.55 -0.16
C VAL A 246 5.66 -6.21 -0.31
N ASN A 247 6.46 -6.64 0.66
CA ASN A 247 7.89 -6.43 0.67
C ASN A 247 8.57 -7.63 1.36
N LYS A 248 9.55 -8.31 0.75
CA LYS A 248 10.27 -7.98 -0.50
C LYS A 248 9.99 -8.99 -1.60
N LEU A 249 9.77 -8.51 -2.82
CA LEU A 249 9.85 -9.29 -4.06
C LEU A 249 11.09 -8.81 -4.83
N MET A 250 11.89 -9.73 -5.36
CA MET A 250 13.13 -9.40 -6.06
C MET A 250 13.24 -10.16 -7.39
N PRO A 251 13.32 -9.46 -8.54
CA PRO A 251 13.49 -10.11 -9.86
C PRO A 251 14.70 -11.04 -9.92
N THR A 252 15.79 -10.66 -9.26
CA THR A 252 17.05 -11.44 -9.22
C THR A 252 16.97 -12.70 -8.37
N PHE A 253 15.94 -12.81 -7.53
CA PHE A 253 15.68 -13.97 -6.69
C PHE A 253 14.64 -14.89 -7.32
N ASP A 254 13.45 -14.36 -7.60
CA ASP A 254 12.32 -15.08 -8.17
C ASP A 254 11.45 -14.13 -9.02
N PHE A 255 11.79 -14.05 -10.29
CA PHE A 255 11.02 -13.30 -11.28
C PHE A 255 9.71 -14.00 -11.67
N GLY A 256 9.60 -15.31 -11.43
CA GLY A 256 8.36 -16.05 -11.63
C GLY A 256 7.28 -15.55 -10.68
N ALA A 257 7.63 -15.32 -9.41
CA ALA A 257 6.73 -14.73 -8.42
C ALA A 257 6.17 -13.38 -8.87
N LEU A 258 7.04 -12.47 -9.35
CA LEU A 258 6.62 -11.16 -9.88
C LEU A 258 5.72 -11.31 -11.12
N THR A 259 6.14 -12.14 -12.08
CA THR A 259 5.41 -12.38 -13.32
C THR A 259 3.99 -12.88 -13.04
N CYS A 260 3.85 -13.88 -12.18
CA CYS A 260 2.56 -14.48 -11.88
C CYS A 260 1.69 -13.59 -10.98
N TRP A 261 2.28 -12.83 -10.07
CA TRP A 261 1.55 -11.83 -9.32
C TRP A 261 0.98 -10.73 -10.23
N TYR A 262 1.76 -10.24 -11.20
CA TYR A 262 1.29 -9.27 -12.19
C TYR A 262 0.16 -9.83 -13.07
N GLU A 263 0.30 -11.06 -13.55
CA GLU A 263 -0.77 -11.72 -14.31
C GLU A 263 -2.05 -11.85 -13.50
N ARG A 264 -1.97 -12.25 -12.22
CA ARG A 264 -3.13 -12.32 -11.34
C ARG A 264 -3.77 -10.95 -11.12
N LEU A 265 -3.00 -9.91 -10.82
CA LEU A 265 -3.52 -8.54 -10.66
C LEU A 265 -4.21 -8.05 -11.94
N PHE A 266 -3.64 -8.37 -13.10
CA PHE A 266 -4.26 -8.07 -14.39
C PHE A 266 -5.59 -8.81 -14.55
N ASN A 267 -5.63 -10.12 -14.34
CA ASN A 267 -6.85 -10.93 -14.48
C ASN A 267 -7.95 -10.43 -13.53
N ARG A 268 -7.61 -10.18 -12.26
CA ARG A 268 -8.53 -9.59 -11.26
C ARG A 268 -9.10 -8.25 -11.71
N THR A 269 -8.26 -7.40 -12.32
CA THR A 269 -8.68 -6.08 -12.76
C THR A 269 -9.54 -6.17 -14.01
N TYR A 270 -9.10 -6.88 -15.05
CA TYR A 270 -9.62 -6.75 -16.42
C TYR A 270 -10.48 -7.91 -16.93
N LEU A 271 -10.36 -9.10 -16.34
CA LEU A 271 -11.06 -10.29 -16.83
C LEU A 271 -12.23 -10.72 -15.94
N GLU A 272 -12.54 -9.96 -14.88
CA GLU A 272 -13.55 -10.33 -13.88
C GLU A 272 -13.34 -11.77 -13.41
N ASP A 273 -12.20 -12.04 -12.76
CA ASP A 273 -11.91 -13.36 -12.20
C ASP A 273 -12.94 -13.68 -11.09
N PRO A 274 -13.86 -14.66 -11.30
CA PRO A 274 -14.88 -14.99 -10.32
C PRO A 274 -14.32 -15.67 -9.06
N THR A 275 -13.08 -16.16 -9.13
CA THR A 275 -12.36 -16.78 -8.01
C THR A 275 -11.57 -15.76 -7.19
N ALA A 276 -11.49 -14.52 -7.66
CA ALA A 276 -10.78 -13.47 -6.97
C ALA A 276 -11.47 -13.12 -5.65
N GLU A 277 -10.70 -13.15 -4.57
CA GLU A 277 -11.15 -12.64 -3.28
C GLU A 277 -11.56 -11.16 -3.45
N LYS A 278 -12.77 -10.85 -2.97
CA LYS A 278 -13.27 -9.48 -2.93
C LYS A 278 -12.60 -8.74 -1.77
N LEU A 279 -12.62 -7.41 -1.85
CA LEU A 279 -12.17 -6.56 -0.76
C LEU A 279 -13.01 -6.85 0.49
N ASP A 280 -12.37 -7.30 1.58
CA ASP A 280 -13.00 -7.47 2.88
C ASP A 280 -13.27 -6.09 3.50
N LYS A 281 -14.44 -5.51 3.17
CA LYS A 281 -14.82 -4.18 3.64
C LYS A 281 -14.90 -4.11 5.17
N ASP A 282 -15.36 -5.18 5.82
CA ASP A 282 -15.56 -5.20 7.26
C ASP A 282 -14.22 -5.13 8.01
N PHE A 283 -13.18 -5.80 7.49
CA PHE A 283 -11.82 -5.63 7.99
C PHE A 283 -11.38 -4.16 7.93
N TYR A 284 -11.51 -3.48 6.78
CA TYR A 284 -11.04 -2.09 6.66
C TYR A 284 -11.88 -1.11 7.50
N LEU A 285 -13.20 -1.30 7.54
CA LEU A 285 -14.11 -0.45 8.32
C LEU A 285 -13.92 -0.62 9.83
N SER A 286 -13.48 -1.79 10.28
CA SER A 286 -13.20 -2.08 11.69
C SER A 286 -11.82 -1.61 12.17
N LEU A 287 -10.93 -1.16 11.26
CA LEU A 287 -9.61 -0.63 11.64
C LEU A 287 -9.75 0.51 12.66
N ARG A 288 -8.91 0.47 13.70
CA ARG A 288 -8.98 1.42 14.84
C ARG A 288 -8.91 2.88 14.41
N HIS A 289 -8.03 3.21 13.47
CA HIS A 289 -7.88 4.57 12.96
C HIS A 289 -9.08 5.03 12.13
N VAL A 290 -9.76 4.10 11.42
CA VAL A 290 -11.00 4.38 10.70
C VAL A 290 -12.14 4.65 11.69
N ARG A 291 -12.31 3.78 12.69
CA ARG A 291 -13.29 3.99 13.76
C ARG A 291 -13.09 5.30 14.50
N PHE A 292 -11.85 5.62 14.86
CA PHE A 292 -11.49 6.85 15.54
C PHE A 292 -11.90 8.08 14.74
N GLN A 293 -11.56 8.13 13.44
CA GLN A 293 -11.95 9.24 12.58
C GLN A 293 -13.48 9.32 12.43
N ASN A 294 -14.17 8.19 12.30
CA ASN A 294 -15.63 8.17 12.23
C ASN A 294 -16.31 8.68 13.50
N GLU A 295 -15.84 8.27 14.69
CA GLU A 295 -16.35 8.77 15.98
C GLU A 295 -16.04 10.26 16.17
N LYS A 296 -14.84 10.70 15.79
CA LYS A 296 -14.43 12.10 15.81
C LYS A 296 -15.35 12.96 14.95
N LEU A 297 -15.61 12.57 13.71
CA LEU A 297 -16.52 13.27 12.81
C LEU A 297 -17.95 13.36 13.36
N LYS A 298 -18.47 12.26 13.94
CA LYS A 298 -19.82 12.21 14.51
C LYS A 298 -19.98 13.07 15.77
N SER A 299 -18.91 13.33 16.51
CA SER A 299 -18.95 14.12 17.75
C SER A 299 -19.21 15.63 17.55
N ASN A 300 -19.09 16.11 16.31
CA ASN A 300 -19.18 17.54 15.96
C ASN A 300 -18.31 18.45 16.84
N GLY A 301 -17.05 18.05 17.07
CA GLY A 301 -16.05 18.85 17.80
C GLY A 301 -15.98 18.59 19.32
N THR A 302 -16.81 17.68 19.86
CA THR A 302 -16.78 17.30 21.29
C THR A 302 -15.97 16.02 21.57
N PHE A 303 -15.34 15.44 20.55
CA PHE A 303 -14.56 14.21 20.69
C PHE A 303 -13.35 14.38 21.60
N ASP A 304 -13.19 13.45 22.54
CA ASP A 304 -12.02 13.36 23.41
C ASP A 304 -11.19 12.11 23.03
N PRO A 305 -10.03 12.28 22.38
CA PRO A 305 -9.17 11.16 21.96
C PRO A 305 -8.78 10.22 23.11
N LYS A 306 -8.69 10.72 24.35
CA LYS A 306 -8.29 9.91 25.51
C LYS A 306 -9.36 8.91 25.93
N LYS A 307 -10.62 9.21 25.63
CA LYS A 307 -11.78 8.35 25.92
C LYS A 307 -12.06 7.33 24.81
N PHE A 308 -11.37 7.42 23.67
CA PHE A 308 -11.53 6.46 22.59
C PHE A 308 -11.19 5.03 23.06
N ASN A 309 -12.04 4.07 22.68
CA ASN A 309 -11.81 2.66 22.98
C ASN A 309 -10.77 2.07 22.02
N CYS A 310 -9.53 1.95 22.51
CA CYS A 310 -8.40 1.42 21.76
C CYS A 310 -8.44 -0.12 21.57
N THR A 311 -9.24 -0.84 22.35
CA THR A 311 -9.28 -2.32 22.37
C THR A 311 -10.48 -2.86 21.61
N GLY A 312 -10.90 -2.14 20.56
CA GLY A 312 -12.05 -2.47 19.72
C GLY A 312 -12.16 -3.93 19.34
#